data_AF-A0A8I0H6G2-F1
#
_entry.id   AF-A0A8I0H6G2-F1
#
_cell.length_a   1.000
_cell.length_b   1.000
_cell.length_c   1.000
_cell.angle_alpha   90.00
_cell.angle_beta   90.00
_cell.angle_gamma   90.00
#
_symmetry.space_group_name_H-M   'P 1'
#
loop_
_entity.id
_entity.type
_entity.pdbx_description
1 polymer ?
#
loop_
_entity_poly.entity_id
_entity_poly.type
_entity_poly.pdbx_seq_one_letter_code
_entity_poly.pdbx_strand_id
1 'polypeptide(L)'
;CAILDMKSELEEKTIVIGEKLSLRRFEKLTGDCVASYVHGGGRIGVLVAAEGATGDAVKEALTNIAMQIAAMNPQYISRNDMSAEELTKLREIIEESA
;
A
#
# COMPACT_ATOMS: atom_id res chain seq x y z
N CYS A 1 19.01 -14.59 -12.26
CA CYS A 1 17.57 -14.62 -12.56
C CYS A 1 16.99 -13.21 -12.48
N ALA A 2 17.56 -12.28 -13.24
CA ALA A 2 17.46 -10.85 -12.97
C ALA A 2 16.65 -10.18 -14.08
N ILE A 3 15.51 -9.58 -13.76
CA ILE A 3 14.69 -8.58 -14.52
C ILE A 3 14.39 -8.88 -16.00
N LEU A 4 15.40 -9.22 -16.82
CA LEU A 4 15.32 -9.76 -18.17
C LEU A 4 14.32 -10.93 -18.28
N ASP A 5 14.35 -11.87 -17.33
CA ASP A 5 13.44 -13.03 -17.32
C ASP A 5 11.97 -12.58 -17.18
N MET A 6 11.71 -11.58 -16.33
CA MET A 6 10.37 -11.03 -16.11
C MET A 6 9.86 -10.26 -17.33
N LYS A 7 10.76 -9.59 -18.07
CA LYS A 7 10.40 -8.89 -19.31
C LYS A 7 9.97 -9.88 -20.39
N SER A 8 10.72 -10.96 -20.58
CA SER A 8 10.36 -12.00 -21.56
C SER A 8 9.03 -12.68 -21.23
N GLU A 9 8.77 -12.98 -19.96
CA GLU A 9 7.49 -13.56 -19.53
C GLU A 9 6.31 -12.61 -19.79
N LEU A 10 6.49 -11.31 -19.52
CA LEU A 10 5.45 -10.31 -19.77
C LEU A 10 5.14 -10.16 -21.27
N GLU A 11 6.17 -10.19 -22.11
CA GLU A 11 6.03 -10.15 -23.58
C GLU A 11 5.29 -11.40 -24.08
N GLU A 12 5.66 -12.59 -23.60
CA GLU A 12 4.97 -13.84 -23.95
C GLU A 12 3.49 -13.79 -23.57
N LYS A 13 3.16 -13.39 -22.33
CA LYS A 13 1.77 -13.29 -21.88
C LYS A 13 0.97 -12.25 -22.66
N THR A 14 1.60 -11.14 -23.03
CA THR A 14 0.98 -10.12 -23.89
C THR A 14 0.59 -10.70 -25.24
N ILE A 15 1.46 -11.52 -25.85
CA ILE A 15 1.19 -12.18 -27.14
C ILE A 15 0.05 -13.20 -27.00
N VAL A 16 0.09 -14.04 -25.96
CA VAL A 16 -0.89 -15.11 -25.75
C VAL A 16 -2.29 -14.56 -25.44
N ILE A 17 -2.39 -13.51 -24.64
CA ILE A 17 -3.67 -12.92 -24.23
C ILE A 17 -4.20 -11.96 -25.30
N GLY A 18 -3.32 -11.30 -26.05
CA GLY A 18 -3.69 -10.32 -27.07
C GLY A 18 -4.02 -8.93 -26.51
N GLU A 19 -3.78 -8.69 -25.22
CA GLU A 19 -3.91 -7.40 -24.55
C GLU A 19 -2.56 -6.88 -24.07
N LYS A 20 -2.32 -5.56 -24.15
CA LYS A 20 -1.08 -4.94 -23.69
C LYS A 20 -0.95 -5.06 -22.17
N LEU A 21 -0.08 -5.95 -21.70
CA LEU A 21 0.30 -6.02 -20.29
C LEU A 21 1.50 -5.10 -20.03
N SER A 22 1.49 -4.42 -18.88
CA SER A 22 2.60 -3.57 -18.47
C SER A 22 2.71 -3.50 -16.95
N LEU A 23 3.96 -3.40 -16.45
CA LEU A 23 4.24 -3.12 -15.04
C LEU A 23 4.21 -1.60 -14.85
N ARG A 24 3.19 -1.09 -14.15
CA ARG A 24 3.00 0.36 -13.99
C ARG A 24 3.90 0.97 -12.91
N ARG A 25 3.98 0.32 -11.76
CA ARG A 25 4.70 0.79 -10.55
C ARG A 25 5.19 -0.43 -9.76
N PHE A 26 6.30 -0.28 -9.06
CA PHE A 26 6.82 -1.28 -8.13
C PHE A 26 7.38 -0.57 -6.90
N GLU A 27 7.05 -1.08 -5.73
CA GLU A 27 7.57 -0.60 -4.44
C GLU A 27 7.96 -1.81 -3.59
N LYS A 28 8.98 -1.63 -2.76
CA LYS A 28 9.41 -2.65 -1.80
C LYS A 28 9.35 -2.06 -0.39
N LEU A 29 8.56 -2.69 0.46
CA LEU A 29 8.49 -2.37 1.88
C LEU A 29 9.24 -3.44 2.69
N THR A 30 10.02 -3.00 3.67
CA THR A 30 10.78 -3.87 4.59
C THR A 30 10.52 -3.44 6.04
N GLY A 31 10.60 -4.40 6.96
CA GLY A 31 10.51 -4.19 8.40
C GLY A 31 10.68 -5.53 9.13
N ASP A 32 10.71 -5.50 10.45
CA ASP A 32 10.86 -6.71 11.29
C ASP A 32 9.65 -7.64 11.17
N CYS A 33 8.46 -7.07 11.00
CA CYS A 33 7.25 -7.78 10.64
C CYS A 33 6.53 -7.05 9.51
N VAL A 34 6.12 -7.77 8.46
CA VAL A 34 5.37 -7.23 7.33
C VAL A 34 4.10 -8.04 7.13
N ALA A 35 2.96 -7.36 7.00
CA ALA A 35 1.69 -7.94 6.61
C ALA A 35 1.18 -7.32 5.31
N SER A 36 0.35 -8.08 4.60
CA SER A 36 -0.27 -7.66 3.34
C SER A 36 -1.76 -7.97 3.35
N TYR A 37 -2.56 -7.09 2.76
CA TYR A 37 -3.98 -7.34 2.53
C TYR A 37 -4.38 -6.99 1.11
N VAL A 38 -5.18 -7.85 0.49
CA VAL A 38 -5.69 -7.69 -0.89
C VAL A 38 -7.21 -7.66 -0.86
N HIS A 39 -7.79 -6.64 -1.47
CA HIS A 39 -9.24 -6.42 -1.50
C HIS A 39 -9.77 -6.28 -2.92
N GLY A 40 -11.08 -6.56 -3.10
CA GLY A 40 -11.79 -6.30 -4.35
C GLY A 40 -11.25 -7.07 -5.56
N GLY A 41 -10.84 -8.33 -5.38
CA GLY A 41 -10.33 -9.17 -6.46
C GLY A 41 -8.96 -8.74 -7.00
N GLY A 42 -8.12 -8.10 -6.17
CA GLY A 42 -6.79 -7.64 -6.57
C GLY A 42 -6.73 -6.16 -6.99
N ARG A 43 -7.84 -5.42 -6.88
CA ARG A 43 -7.89 -3.98 -7.20
C ARG A 43 -7.14 -3.11 -6.20
N ILE A 44 -7.13 -3.52 -4.93
CA ILE A 44 -6.47 -2.79 -3.84
C ILE A 44 -5.54 -3.76 -3.14
N GLY A 45 -4.27 -3.38 -3.02
CA GLY A 45 -3.26 -4.09 -2.23
C GLY A 45 -2.63 -3.13 -1.23
N VAL A 46 -2.50 -3.57 0.02
CA VAL A 46 -1.88 -2.80 1.11
C VAL A 46 -0.74 -3.61 1.70
N LEU A 47 0.38 -2.96 1.98
CA LEU A 47 1.50 -3.48 2.75
C LEU A 47 1.66 -2.64 4.02
N VAL A 48 1.86 -3.29 5.16
CA VAL A 48 2.14 -2.62 6.44
C VAL A 48 3.35 -3.29 7.07
N ALA A 49 4.33 -2.48 7.48
CA ALA A 49 5.53 -2.93 8.16
C ALA A 49 5.58 -2.36 9.58
N ALA A 50 6.13 -3.14 10.50
CA ALA A 50 6.44 -2.72 11.86
C ALA A 50 7.91 -3.00 12.18
N GLU A 51 8.48 -2.15 13.03
CA GLU A 51 9.80 -2.30 13.63
C GLU A 51 9.66 -2.61 15.12
N GLY A 52 10.59 -3.39 15.68
CA GLY A 52 10.65 -3.71 17.10
C GLY A 52 9.57 -4.66 17.62
N ALA A 53 8.70 -5.18 16.75
CA ALA A 53 7.62 -6.10 17.12
C ALA A 53 7.50 -7.25 16.11
N THR A 54 7.43 -8.49 16.60
CA THR A 54 7.32 -9.70 15.79
C THR A 54 6.37 -10.72 16.42
N GLY A 55 6.04 -11.79 15.69
CA GLY A 55 5.16 -12.88 16.13
C GLY A 55 3.75 -12.82 15.58
N ASP A 56 2.98 -13.88 15.81
CA ASP A 56 1.68 -14.08 15.17
C ASP A 56 0.64 -13.02 15.55
N ALA A 57 0.60 -12.62 16.82
CA ALA A 57 -0.30 -11.57 17.29
C ALA A 57 -0.01 -10.21 16.63
N VAL A 58 1.27 -9.88 16.41
CA VAL A 58 1.68 -8.67 15.69
C VAL A 58 1.24 -8.77 14.24
N LYS A 59 1.46 -9.90 13.58
CA LYS A 59 1.06 -10.12 12.19
C LYS A 59 -0.46 -10.01 11.99
N GLU A 60 -1.25 -10.53 12.93
CA GLU A 60 -2.71 -10.38 12.93
C GLU A 60 -3.11 -8.92 13.08
N ALA A 61 -2.52 -8.20 14.04
CA ALA A 61 -2.77 -6.77 14.23
C ALA A 61 -2.42 -5.96 12.96
N LEU A 62 -1.27 -6.22 12.32
CA LEU A 62 -0.87 -5.56 11.08
C LEU A 62 -1.81 -5.90 9.91
N THR A 63 -2.35 -7.12 9.86
CA THR A 63 -3.36 -7.49 8.87
C THR A 63 -4.65 -6.70 9.07
N ASN A 64 -5.11 -6.56 10.32
CA ASN A 64 -6.29 -5.75 10.64
C ASN A 64 -6.08 -4.27 10.31
N ILE A 65 -4.88 -3.73 10.58
CA ILE A 65 -4.50 -2.37 10.16
C ILE A 65 -4.51 -2.25 8.63
N ALA A 66 -3.95 -3.23 7.90
CA ALA A 66 -3.95 -3.23 6.44
C ALA A 66 -5.37 -3.24 5.85
N MET A 67 -6.31 -3.93 6.50
CA MET A 67 -7.73 -3.90 6.13
C MET A 67 -8.34 -2.50 6.32
N GLN A 68 -8.04 -1.83 7.42
CA GLN A 68 -8.52 -0.46 7.66
C GLN A 68 -7.93 0.54 6.66
N ILE A 69 -6.63 0.42 6.35
CA ILE A 69 -5.97 1.25 5.34
C ILE A 69 -6.64 1.04 3.96
N ALA A 70 -6.96 -0.20 3.60
CA ALA A 70 -7.64 -0.48 2.34
C ALA A 70 -9.03 0.18 2.25
N ALA A 71 -9.74 0.31 3.37
CA ALA A 71 -11.07 0.92 3.44
C ALA A 71 -11.04 2.45 3.48
N MET A 72 -10.09 3.03 4.22
CA MET A 72 -10.04 4.48 4.50
C MET A 72 -9.07 5.26 3.61
N ASN A 73 -8.09 4.59 3.01
CA ASN A 73 -7.00 5.20 2.23
C ASN A 73 -6.33 6.41 2.94
N PRO A 74 -5.89 6.26 4.21
CA PRO A 74 -5.21 7.35 4.91
C PRO A 74 -3.90 7.72 4.19
N GLN A 75 -3.56 9.01 4.21
CA GLN A 75 -2.34 9.51 3.55
C GLN A 75 -1.12 9.56 4.47
N TYR A 76 -1.34 9.50 5.79
CA TYR A 76 -0.29 9.66 6.81
C TYR A 76 -0.48 8.62 7.92
N ILE A 77 0.63 8.24 8.58
CA ILE A 77 0.63 7.31 9.72
C ILE A 77 0.34 8.09 11.01
N SER A 78 0.93 9.27 11.15
CA SER A 78 0.77 10.16 12.29
C SER A 78 0.43 11.58 11.85
N ARG A 79 -0.24 12.33 12.72
CA ARG A 79 -0.46 13.79 12.53
C ARG A 79 0.86 14.56 12.44
N ASN A 80 1.91 14.04 13.06
CA ASN A 80 3.24 14.66 13.02
C ASN A 80 3.91 14.54 11.64
N ASP A 81 3.42 13.65 10.78
CA ASP A 81 3.93 13.47 9.42
C ASP A 81 3.32 14.50 8.44
N MET A 82 2.35 15.28 8.90
CA MET A 82 1.63 16.26 8.10
C MET A 82 2.34 17.61 8.13
N SER A 83 2.38 18.30 6.99
CA SER A 83 2.92 19.65 6.95
C SER A 83 2.03 20.62 7.73
N ALA A 84 2.63 21.70 8.26
CA ALA A 84 1.88 22.74 8.95
C ALA A 84 0.82 23.40 8.05
N GLU A 85 1.09 23.50 6.75
CA GLU A 85 0.17 24.02 5.75
C GLU A 85 -1.06 23.11 5.60
N GLU A 86 -0.86 21.80 5.47
CA GLU A 86 -1.96 20.83 5.39
C GLU A 86 -2.81 20.80 6.66
N LEU A 87 -2.18 20.88 7.83
CA LEU A 87 -2.89 20.96 9.11
C LEU A 87 -3.75 22.22 9.21
N THR A 88 -3.21 23.36 8.75
CA THR A 88 -3.96 24.63 8.74
C THR A 88 -5.16 24.54 7.81
N LYS A 89 -4.94 24.04 6.58
CA LYS A 89 -6.01 23.84 5.61
C LYS A 89 -7.10 22.90 6.10
N LEU A 90 -6.73 21.80 6.78
CA LEU A 90 -7.70 20.89 7.38
C LEU A 90 -8.50 21.56 8.49
N ARG A 91 -7.87 22.41 9.31
CA ARG A 91 -8.58 23.16 10.35
C ARG A 91 -9.60 24.12 9.76
N GLU A 92 -9.23 24.86 8.72
CA GLU A 92 -10.14 25.77 8.01
C GLU A 92 -11.35 25.02 7.45
N ILE A 93 -11.13 23.88 6.76
CA ILE A 93 -12.22 23.04 6.23
C ILE A 93 -13.18 22.59 7.35
N ILE A 94 -12.64 22.18 8.51
CA ILE A 94 -13.46 21.71 9.64
C ILE A 94 -14.28 22.85 10.25
N GLU A 95 -13.68 24.04 10.40
CA GLU A 95 -14.37 25.23 10.93
C GLU A 95 -15.48 25.72 9.98
N GLU A 96 -15.27 25.67 8.66
CA GLU A 96 -16.30 26.02 7.66
C GLU A 96 -17.43 24.99 7.57
N SER A 97 -17.14 23.73 7.88
CA SER A 97 -18.10 22.62 7.80
C SER A 97 -18.90 22.38 9.09
N ALA A 98 -18.63 23.17 10.15
CA ALA A 98 -19.27 23.10 11.46
C ALA A 98 -20.37 24.15 11.62
#